data_AF-A0A0C1GXR6-F1
#
_entry.id   AF-A0A0C1GXR6-F1
#
_cell.length_a   1.000
_cell.length_b   1.000
_cell.length_c   1.000
_cell.angle_alpha   90.00
_cell.angle_beta   90.00
_cell.angle_gamma   90.00
#
_symmetry.space_group_name_H-M   'P 1'
#
loop_
_entity.id
_entity.type
_entity.pdbx_description
1 polymer ?
#
loop_
_entity_poly.entity_id
_entity_poly.type
_entity_poly.pdbx_seq_one_letter_code
_entity_poly.pdbx_strand_id
1 'polypeptide(L)' 'MYDANHLIRQLRESSLGREDDVFARLPDGSTVTFGALFAGAERMAAALASQGVQPGDRVA' A
#
# COMPACT_ATOMS: atom_id res chain seq x y z
N MET A 1 8.02 0.61 -7.39
CA MET A 1 7.83 0.35 -5.94
C MET A 1 8.03 -1.13 -5.61
N TYR A 2 7.23 -2.04 -6.17
CA TYR A 2 7.22 -3.45 -5.78
C TYR A 2 8.54 -4.21 -6.04
N ASP A 3 9.22 -3.96 -7.16
CA ASP A 3 10.49 -4.66 -7.44
C ASP A 3 11.65 -4.23 -6.54
N ALA A 4 11.54 -3.05 -5.92
CA ALA A 4 12.55 -2.51 -5.01
C ALA A 4 12.26 -2.85 -3.54
N ASN A 5 11.11 -3.47 -3.23
CA ASN A 5 10.72 -3.79 -1.86
C ASN A 5 10.04 -5.17 -1.82
N HIS A 6 10.81 -6.16 -1.35
CA HIS A 6 10.39 -7.55 -1.28
C HIS A 6 9.10 -7.77 -0.48
N LEU A 7 8.94 -7.08 0.66
CA LEU A 7 7.81 -7.27 1.56
C LEU A 7 6.50 -6.79 0.93
N ILE A 8 6.50 -5.58 0.38
CA ILE A 8 5.28 -5.04 -0.25
C ILE A 8 4.92 -5.81 -1.53
N ARG A 9 5.92 -6.35 -2.24
CA ARG A 9 5.68 -7.22 -3.39
C ARG A 9 4.90 -8.47 -3.01
N GLN A 10 5.35 -9.19 -1.98
CA GLN A 10 4.65 -10.42 -1.52
C GLN A 10 3.21 -10.13 -1.08
N LEU A 11 3.00 -9.02 -0.35
CA LEU A 11 1.67 -8.59 0.05
C LEU A 11 0.79 -8.32 -1.18
N ARG A 12 1.32 -7.60 -2.19
CA ARG A 12 0.58 -7.31 -3.42
C ARG A 12 0.23 -8.59 -4.18
N GLU A 13 1.19 -9.50 -4.36
CA GLU A 13 0.98 -10.77 -5.06
C GLU A 13 -0.17 -11.58 -4.45
N SER A 14 -0.27 -11.62 -3.12
CA SER A 14 -1.34 -12.34 -2.41
C SER A 14 -2.75 -11.72 -2.57
N SER A 15 -2.83 -10.51 -3.11
CA SER A 15 -4.07 -9.74 -3.28
C SER A 15 -4.52 -9.58 -4.73
N LEU A 16 -3.72 -10.03 -5.70
CA LEU A 16 -4.08 -9.93 -7.12
C LEU A 16 -5.34 -10.74 -7.42
N GLY A 17 -6.28 -10.15 -8.14
CA GLY A 17 -7.59 -10.75 -8.44
C GLY A 17 -8.61 -10.64 -7.29
N ARG A 18 -8.25 -9.94 -6.21
CA ARG A 18 -9.10 -9.71 -5.02
C ARG A 18 -9.29 -8.21 -4.77
N GLU A 19 -9.22 -7.40 -5.81
CA GLU A 19 -9.20 -5.93 -5.71
C GLU A 19 -10.45 -5.37 -5.01
N ASP A 20 -11.60 -6.02 -5.20
CA ASP A 20 -12.89 -5.63 -4.60
C ASP A 20 -13.16 -6.33 -3.25
N ASP A 21 -12.33 -7.29 -2.84
CA ASP A 21 -12.47 -7.93 -1.54
C ASP A 21 -12.18 -6.93 -0.41
N VAL A 22 -12.96 -7.02 0.67
CA VAL A 22 -12.73 -6.23 1.88
C VAL A 22 -11.42 -6.67 2.54
N PHE A 23 -10.49 -5.73 2.66
CA PHE A 23 -9.24 -5.91 3.42
C PHE A 23 -9.43 -5.53 4.89
N ALA A 24 -10.06 -4.38 5.16
CA ALA A 24 -10.24 -3.86 6.52
C ALA A 24 -11.62 -3.25 6.72
N ARG A 25 -12.08 -3.29 7.97
CA ARG A 25 -13.26 -2.56 8.46
C ARG A 25 -12.79 -1.45 9.39
N LEU A 26 -13.26 -0.23 9.16
CA LEU A 26 -12.88 0.94 9.94
C LEU A 26 -13.83 1.14 11.12
N PRO A 27 -13.42 1.91 12.17
CA PRO A 27 -14.26 2.15 13.34
C PRO A 27 -15.59 2.85 13.04
N ASP A 28 -15.64 3.64 11.96
CA ASP A 28 -16.85 4.32 11.48
C ASP A 28 -17.81 3.39 10.70
N GLY A 29 -17.47 2.10 10.59
CA GLY A 29 -18.25 1.09 9.88
C GLY A 29 -17.99 1.03 8.37
N SER A 30 -17.16 1.94 7.83
CA SER A 30 -16.74 1.85 6.44
C SER A 30 -15.73 0.72 6.21
N THR A 31 -15.48 0.38 4.94
CA THR A 31 -14.54 -0.69 4.58
C THR A 31 -13.49 -0.18 3.61
N VAL A 32 -12.32 -0.82 3.65
CA VAL A 32 -11.23 -0.61 2.70
C VAL A 32 -11.04 -1.91 1.95
N THR A 33 -11.11 -1.86 0.62
CA THR A 33 -10.81 -3.01 -0.24
C THR A 33 -9.30 -3.16 -0.45
N PHE A 34 -8.85 -4.32 -0.92
CA PHE A 34 -7.44 -4.48 -1.31
C PHE A 34 -7.02 -3.46 -2.38
N GLY A 35 -7.87 -3.21 -3.37
CA GLY A 35 -7.62 -2.20 -4.40
C GLY A 35 -7.43 -0.81 -3.80
N ALA A 36 -8.31 -0.40 -2.90
CA ALA A 36 -8.24 0.89 -2.22
C ALA A 36 -6.99 1.04 -1.35
N LEU A 37 -6.60 -0.02 -0.61
CA LEU A 37 -5.39 -0.05 0.19
C LEU A 37 -4.15 0.20 -0.67
N PHE A 38 -3.95 -0.59 -1.72
CA PHE A 38 -2.74 -0.48 -2.53
C PHE A 38 -2.69 0.81 -3.33
N ALA A 39 -3.83 1.28 -3.89
CA ALA A 39 -3.88 2.59 -4.53
C ALA A 39 -3.50 3.73 -3.56
N GLY A 40 -3.95 3.65 -2.30
CA GLY A 40 -3.55 4.58 -1.26
C GLY A 40 -2.05 4.51 -0.96
N ALA A 41 -1.52 3.30 -0.78
CA ALA A 41 -0.12 3.07 -0.49
C ALA A 41 0.81 3.56 -1.61
N GLU A 42 0.47 3.29 -2.88
CA GLU A 42 1.22 3.75 -4.05
C GLU A 42 1.27 5.28 -4.14
N ARG A 43 0.12 5.95 -3.90
CA ARG A 43 0.07 7.43 -3.88
C ARG A 43 0.98 8.00 -2.80
N MET A 44 0.95 7.45 -1.59
CA MET A 44 1.80 7.90 -0.49
C MET A 44 3.29 7.61 -0.76
N ALA A 45 3.61 6.42 -1.28
CA ALA A 45 4.97 6.06 -1.64
C ALA A 45 5.55 7.00 -2.72
N ALA A 46 4.75 7.35 -3.74
CA ALA A 46 5.16 8.31 -4.77
C ALA A 46 5.43 9.70 -4.18
N ALA A 47 4.56 10.17 -3.27
CA ALA A 47 4.76 11.45 -2.59
C ALA A 47 6.06 11.46 -1.76
N LEU A 48 6.30 10.43 -0.95
CA LEU A 48 7.53 10.32 -0.14
C LEU A 48 8.78 10.23 -1.01
N ALA A 49 8.75 9.43 -2.08
CA ALA A 49 9.86 9.35 -3.03
C ALA A 49 10.14 10.70 -3.69
N SER A 50 9.11 11.49 -4.01
CA SER A 50 9.29 12.85 -4.54
C SER A 50 9.94 13.82 -3.55
N GLN A 51 9.83 13.56 -2.25
CA GLN A 51 10.51 14.30 -1.19
C GLN A 51 11.92 13.75 -0.90
N GLY A 52 12.38 12.76 -1.67
CA GLY A 52 13.72 12.21 -1.60
C GLY A 52 13.91 11.05 -0.63
N VAL A 53 12.84 10.54 0.00
CA VAL A 53 12.92 9.40 0.94
C VAL A 53 13.54 8.18 0.25
N GLN A 54 14.55 7.59 0.89
CA GLN A 54 15.31 6.43 0.43
C GLN A 54 15.21 5.23 1.40
N PRO A 55 15.58 4.02 0.95
CA PRO A 55 15.75 2.88 1.85
C PRO A 55 16.73 3.21 3.00
N GLY A 56 16.29 2.97 4.24
CA GLY A 56 17.06 3.30 5.45
C GLY A 56 16.64 4.59 6.14
N ASP A 57 15.94 5.49 5.43
CA ASP A 57 15.33 6.67 6.02
C ASP A 57 14.15 6.30 6.92
N ARG A 58 13.84 7.19 7.87
CA ARG A 58 12.71 7.04 8.79
C ARG A 58 11.78 8.23 8.60
N VAL A 59 10.48 7.95 8.57
CA VAL A 59 9.40 8.94 8.47
C VAL A 59 8.60 8.88 9.78
N ALA A 60 8.24 10.05 10.33
CA ALA A 60 7.51 10.18 11.60
C ALA A 60 5.99 10.02 11.41
#